data_AF-A0A918I9X2-F1
#
_entry.id   AF-A0A918I9X2-F1
#
_cell.length_a   1.000
_cell.length_b   1.000
_cell.length_c   1.000
_cell.angle_alpha   90.00
_cell.angle_beta   90.00
_cell.angle_gamma   90.00
#
_symmetry.space_group_name_H-M   'P 1'
#
loop_
_entity.id
_entity.type
_entity.pdbx_description
1 polymer ?
#
loop_
_entity_poly.entity_id
_entity_poly.type
_entity_poly.pdbx_seq_one_letter_code
_entity_poly.pdbx_strand_id
1 'polypeptide(L)'
;MTSTPMILLLSGSLRNGSTNDAVLRTAQAVAPSVGVDTHLYEDLARLPPFNPDDDTDPLPDPVAGLRAALERADGILICTPEYAGTLPGSFKNLLDWTVGGTEISDKPTAWINAAAPGRGQGAEATLRTVLGYTGAAVVAPACGRLPVGRDTLDEDGLIADPDMRRQLGSTLALLAAHRPAQG
;
A
#
# COMPACT_ATOMS: atom_id res chain seq x y z
N MET A 1 20.11 15.81 11.54
CA MET A 1 18.81 16.11 10.91
C MET A 1 18.14 14.77 10.68
N THR A 2 17.00 14.50 11.31
CA THR A 2 16.23 13.28 11.00
C THR A 2 15.61 13.46 9.61
N SER A 3 15.87 12.53 8.69
CA SER A 3 15.19 12.50 7.39
C SER A 3 13.68 12.38 7.60
N THR A 4 12.89 13.03 6.74
CA THR A 4 11.45 12.86 6.68
C THR A 4 11.14 11.38 6.37
N PRO A 5 10.24 10.71 7.11
CA PRO A 5 9.88 9.33 6.83
C PRO A 5 9.25 9.17 5.44
N MET A 6 9.67 8.14 4.71
CA MET A 6 9.16 7.80 3.38
C MET A 6 8.15 6.65 3.45
N ILE A 7 6.90 6.88 3.04
CA ILE A 7 5.87 5.84 2.96
C ILE A 7 5.61 5.44 1.50
N LEU A 8 5.81 4.16 1.20
CA LEU A 8 5.45 3.58 -0.10
C LEU A 8 3.94 3.35 -0.16
N LEU A 9 3.30 3.88 -1.21
CA LEU A 9 1.88 3.71 -1.47
C LEU A 9 1.70 2.65 -2.56
N LEU A 10 0.99 1.58 -2.23
CA LEU A 10 0.77 0.43 -3.11
C LEU A 10 -0.71 0.25 -3.43
N SER A 11 -1.08 0.52 -4.67
CA SER A 11 -2.43 0.21 -5.17
C SER A 11 -2.54 -1.24 -5.59
N GLY A 12 -3.62 -1.90 -5.22
CA GLY A 12 -3.96 -3.24 -5.72
C GLY A 12 -4.78 -3.23 -7.02
N SER A 13 -5.02 -2.06 -7.63
CA SER A 13 -5.85 -1.95 -8.83
C SER A 13 -5.05 -1.49 -10.04
N LEU A 14 -5.32 -2.11 -11.20
CA LEU A 14 -4.87 -1.64 -12.51
C LEU A 14 -5.94 -0.83 -13.26
N ARG A 15 -7.12 -0.67 -12.64
CA ARG A 15 -8.26 -0.04 -13.30
C ARG A 15 -8.06 1.47 -13.31
N ASN A 16 -8.07 2.07 -14.50
CA ASN A 16 -8.09 3.53 -14.63
C ASN A 16 -9.28 4.13 -13.83
N GLY A 17 -9.01 5.19 -13.06
CA GLY A 17 -9.99 5.79 -12.14
C GLY A 17 -10.40 4.84 -11.00
N SER A 18 -9.46 4.06 -10.46
CA SER A 18 -9.70 3.28 -9.25
C SER A 18 -9.95 4.19 -8.05
N THR A 19 -10.96 3.86 -7.23
CA THR A 19 -11.16 4.53 -5.94
C THR A 19 -10.03 4.21 -4.95
N ASN A 20 -9.33 3.08 -5.14
CA ASN A 20 -8.13 2.75 -4.35
C ASN A 20 -6.96 3.68 -4.71
N ASP A 21 -6.76 3.97 -6.00
CA ASP A 21 -5.77 4.96 -6.43
C ASP A 21 -6.14 6.35 -5.93
N ALA A 22 -7.43 6.71 -5.96
CA ALA A 22 -7.90 7.98 -5.42
C ALA A 22 -7.60 8.12 -3.92
N VAL A 23 -7.77 7.06 -3.13
CA VAL A 23 -7.36 7.01 -1.72
C VAL A 23 -5.86 7.29 -1.57
N LEU A 24 -5.01 6.59 -2.32
CA LEU A 24 -3.56 6.73 -2.20
C LEU A 24 -3.05 8.09 -2.72
N ARG A 25 -3.58 8.60 -3.83
CA ARG A 25 -3.28 9.96 -4.31
C ARG A 25 -3.73 11.02 -3.32
N THR A 26 -4.88 10.82 -2.66
CA THR A 26 -5.30 11.71 -1.57
C THR A 26 -4.35 11.61 -0.38
N ALA A 27 -3.91 10.41 0.00
CA ALA A 27 -2.92 10.21 1.06
C ALA A 27 -1.62 10.97 0.74
N GLN A 28 -1.12 10.85 -0.49
CA GLN A 28 0.05 11.59 -0.98
C GLN A 28 -0.16 13.12 -0.90
N ALA A 29 -1.34 13.61 -1.26
CA ALA A 29 -1.65 15.05 -1.19
C ALA A 29 -1.71 15.60 0.24
N VAL A 30 -2.13 14.79 1.23
CA VAL A 30 -2.17 15.21 2.65
C VAL A 30 -0.85 14.99 3.39
N ALA A 31 0.05 14.14 2.88
CA ALA A 31 1.29 13.74 3.56
C ALA A 31 2.19 14.92 4.01
N PRO A 32 2.38 15.99 3.21
CA PRO A 32 3.19 17.14 3.64
C PRO A 32 2.65 17.83 4.89
N SER A 33 1.34 17.82 5.11
CA SER A 33 0.71 18.45 6.29
C SER A 33 1.01 17.73 7.60
N VAL A 34 1.47 16.48 7.53
CA VAL A 34 1.85 15.65 8.69
C VAL A 34 3.35 15.35 8.71
N GLY A 35 4.14 15.99 7.84
CA GLY A 35 5.60 15.83 7.80
C GLY A 35 6.05 14.44 7.34
N VAL A 36 5.36 13.88 6.34
CA VAL A 36 5.65 12.56 5.76
C VAL A 36 5.86 12.72 4.26
N ASP A 37 6.90 12.07 3.71
CA ASP A 37 7.10 11.93 2.28
C ASP A 37 6.44 10.63 1.80
N THR A 38 5.98 10.62 0.56
CA THR A 38 5.33 9.43 -0.02
C THR A 38 5.79 9.16 -1.44
N HIS A 39 5.81 7.88 -1.81
CA HIS A 39 6.05 7.43 -3.17
C HIS A 39 4.93 6.50 -3.61
N LEU A 40 4.17 6.86 -4.63
CA LEU A 40 3.18 5.99 -5.25
C LEU A 40 3.87 5.08 -6.27
N TYR A 41 3.76 3.77 -6.08
CA TYR A 41 4.30 2.79 -7.03
C TYR A 41 3.34 2.62 -8.21
N GLU A 42 3.83 2.86 -9.43
CA GLU A 42 3.02 2.90 -10.66
C GLU A 42 3.26 1.71 -11.61
N ASP A 43 4.29 0.90 -11.35
CA ASP A 43 4.75 -0.16 -12.26
C ASP A 43 4.08 -1.53 -12.03
N LEU A 44 2.96 -1.60 -11.30
CA LEU A 44 2.24 -2.86 -11.02
C LEU A 44 1.91 -3.67 -12.29
N ALA A 45 1.51 -3.00 -13.37
CA ALA A 45 1.15 -3.66 -14.63
C ALA A 45 2.35 -4.28 -15.38
N ARG A 46 3.57 -3.85 -15.05
CA ARG A 46 4.79 -4.27 -15.73
C ARG A 46 5.45 -5.46 -15.04
N LEU A 47 5.04 -5.81 -13.82
CA LEU A 47 5.58 -6.95 -13.11
C LEU A 47 5.26 -8.25 -13.87
N PRO A 48 6.26 -9.05 -14.25
CA PRO A 48 6.01 -10.36 -14.85
C PRO A 48 5.35 -11.29 -13.82
N PRO A 49 4.68 -12.37 -14.24
CA PRO A 49 4.27 -13.43 -13.34
C PRO A 49 5.46 -13.91 -12.50
N PHE A 50 5.26 -14.04 -11.19
CA PHE A 50 6.31 -14.52 -10.29
C PHE A 50 6.74 -15.92 -10.69
N ASN A 51 8.05 -16.08 -10.85
CA ASN A 51 8.71 -17.34 -11.09
C ASN A 51 10.01 -17.31 -10.28
N PRO A 52 10.21 -18.22 -9.30
CA PRO A 52 11.41 -18.22 -8.48
C PRO A 52 12.70 -18.46 -9.29
N ASP A 53 12.62 -19.10 -10.46
CA ASP A 53 13.78 -19.27 -11.35
C ASP A 53 14.26 -17.93 -11.95
N ASP A 54 13.37 -16.93 -12.01
CA ASP A 54 13.65 -15.58 -12.51
C ASP A 54 14.06 -14.61 -11.37
N ASP A 55 14.06 -15.07 -10.10
CA ASP A 55 14.53 -14.30 -8.94
C ASP A 55 16.05 -14.47 -8.76
N THR A 56 16.79 -14.11 -9.80
CA THR A 56 18.26 -14.16 -9.84
C THR A 56 18.81 -12.92 -10.51
N ASP A 57 20.07 -12.57 -10.21
CA ASP A 57 20.70 -11.41 -10.84
C ASP A 57 21.09 -11.70 -12.31
N PRO A 58 20.81 -10.77 -13.24
CA PRO A 58 20.06 -9.53 -13.04
C PRO A 58 18.54 -9.77 -13.00
N LEU A 59 17.87 -9.11 -12.04
CA LEU A 59 16.40 -9.14 -11.94
C LEU A 59 15.73 -8.44 -13.14
N PRO A 60 14.51 -8.84 -13.51
CA PRO A 60 13.69 -8.06 -14.44
C PRO A 60 13.52 -6.61 -13.96
N ASP A 61 13.73 -5.63 -14.83
CA ASP A 61 13.66 -4.19 -14.50
C ASP A 61 12.49 -3.77 -13.57
N PRO A 62 11.22 -4.15 -13.83
CA PRO A 62 10.12 -3.76 -12.94
C PRO A 62 10.20 -4.40 -11.55
N VAL A 63 10.79 -5.59 -11.44
CA VAL A 63 11.02 -6.28 -10.14
C VAL A 63 12.13 -5.57 -9.37
N ALA A 64 13.22 -5.21 -10.04
CA ALA A 64 14.29 -4.41 -9.44
C ALA A 64 13.76 -3.04 -8.96
N GLY A 65 12.91 -2.38 -9.75
CA GLY A 65 12.24 -1.14 -9.37
C GLY A 65 11.34 -1.27 -8.14
N LEU A 66 10.56 -2.36 -8.05
CA LEU A 66 9.74 -2.69 -6.89
C LEU A 66 10.60 -2.88 -5.63
N ARG A 67 11.63 -3.73 -5.69
CA ARG A 67 12.50 -4.00 -4.54
C ARG A 67 13.20 -2.73 -4.06
N ALA A 68 13.74 -1.93 -4.98
CA ALA A 68 14.35 -0.65 -4.63
C ALA A 68 13.34 0.34 -4.01
N ALA A 69 12.08 0.35 -4.45
CA ALA A 69 11.04 1.17 -3.83
C ALA A 69 10.67 0.70 -2.42
N LEU A 70 10.59 -0.61 -2.20
CA LEU A 70 10.38 -1.21 -0.89
C LEU A 70 11.55 -0.88 0.04
N GLU A 71 12.79 -1.10 -0.38
CA GLU A 71 14.01 -0.83 0.40
C GLU A 71 14.10 0.62 0.89
N ARG A 72 13.79 1.59 0.03
CA ARG A 72 13.83 3.02 0.37
C ARG A 72 12.73 3.46 1.34
N ALA A 73 11.69 2.65 1.54
CA ALA A 73 10.53 3.03 2.32
C ALA A 73 10.68 2.64 3.80
N ASP A 74 10.34 3.59 4.67
CA ASP A 74 10.24 3.37 6.12
C ASP A 74 8.91 2.71 6.51
N GLY A 75 7.91 2.72 5.62
CA GLY A 75 6.63 2.05 5.82
C GLY A 75 5.83 1.91 4.53
N ILE A 76 4.75 1.12 4.57
CA ILE A 76 3.91 0.78 3.43
C ILE A 76 2.45 1.05 3.74
N LEU A 77 1.76 1.77 2.84
CA LEU A 77 0.32 1.93 2.84
C LEU A 77 -0.29 1.24 1.62
N ILE A 78 -1.12 0.24 1.87
CA ILE A 78 -1.79 -0.56 0.83
C ILE A 78 -3.24 -0.09 0.66
N CYS A 79 -3.70 0.03 -0.58
CA CYS A 79 -5.13 0.17 -0.87
C CYS A 79 -5.49 -0.77 -2.04
N THR A 80 -6.23 -1.83 -1.74
CA THR A 80 -6.51 -2.89 -2.71
C THR A 80 -8.01 -3.18 -2.81
N PRO A 81 -8.57 -3.32 -4.03
CA PRO A 81 -9.93 -3.79 -4.21
C PRO A 81 -10.06 -5.27 -3.85
N GLU A 82 -11.30 -5.76 -3.87
CA GLU A 82 -11.62 -7.18 -3.80
C GLU A 82 -12.13 -7.65 -5.17
N TYR A 83 -11.47 -8.64 -5.74
CA TYR A 83 -11.87 -9.27 -7.00
C TYR A 83 -12.10 -10.77 -6.75
N ALA A 84 -13.24 -11.28 -7.23
CA ALA A 84 -13.68 -12.66 -7.00
C ALA A 84 -13.63 -13.08 -5.50
N GLY A 85 -13.87 -12.13 -4.60
CA GLY A 85 -13.89 -12.37 -3.15
C GLY A 85 -12.53 -12.36 -2.45
N THR A 86 -11.42 -12.08 -3.14
CA THR A 86 -10.08 -12.07 -2.52
C THR A 86 -9.17 -10.97 -3.09
N LEU A 87 -7.87 -11.04 -2.77
CA LEU A 87 -6.83 -10.15 -3.25
C LEU A 87 -6.71 -10.23 -4.79
N PRO A 88 -6.56 -9.11 -5.51
CA PRO A 88 -6.32 -9.12 -6.95
C PRO A 88 -5.07 -9.92 -7.31
N GLY A 89 -5.14 -10.74 -8.37
CA GLY A 89 -4.02 -11.59 -8.78
C GLY A 89 -2.75 -10.80 -9.10
N SER A 90 -2.87 -9.65 -9.76
CA SER A 90 -1.71 -8.77 -10.03
C SER A 90 -1.06 -8.24 -8.75
N PHE A 91 -1.86 -7.92 -7.73
CA PHE A 91 -1.34 -7.42 -6.46
C PHE A 91 -0.74 -8.54 -5.61
N LYS A 92 -1.35 -9.73 -5.63
CA LYS A 92 -0.76 -10.92 -5.02
C LYS A 92 0.59 -11.26 -5.68
N ASN A 93 0.68 -11.15 -7.01
CA ASN A 93 1.92 -11.34 -7.76
C ASN A 93 3.01 -10.36 -7.35
N LEU A 94 2.67 -9.09 -7.09
CA LEU A 94 3.61 -8.11 -6.52
C LEU A 94 4.18 -8.60 -5.18
N LEU A 95 3.34 -9.12 -4.28
CA LEU A 95 3.77 -9.65 -2.99
C LEU A 95 4.56 -10.96 -3.14
N ASP A 96 4.32 -11.75 -4.18
CA ASP A 96 5.11 -12.96 -4.45
C ASP A 96 6.55 -12.63 -4.86
N TRP A 97 6.79 -11.51 -5.55
CA TRP A 97 8.13 -11.01 -5.86
C TRP A 97 8.96 -10.56 -4.63
N THR A 98 8.35 -10.51 -3.44
CA THR A 98 9.06 -10.22 -2.19
C THR A 98 9.38 -11.48 -1.39
N VAL A 99 9.04 -12.67 -1.89
CA VAL A 99 9.38 -13.94 -1.23
C VAL A 99 10.90 -14.11 -1.21
N GLY A 100 11.44 -14.56 -0.07
CA GLY A 100 12.88 -14.78 0.11
C GLY A 100 13.70 -13.52 0.38
N GLY A 101 13.14 -12.33 0.15
CA GLY A 101 13.72 -11.04 0.50
C GLY A 101 13.31 -10.55 1.89
N THR A 102 13.97 -9.49 2.37
CA THR A 102 13.70 -8.85 3.68
C THR A 102 13.07 -7.48 3.54
N GLU A 103 12.71 -7.05 2.33
CA GLU A 103 12.27 -5.69 2.03
C GLU A 103 10.89 -5.38 2.62
N ILE A 104 10.09 -6.38 2.99
CA ILE A 104 8.81 -6.20 3.71
C ILE A 104 8.90 -6.62 5.18
N SER A 105 9.87 -7.46 5.54
CA SER A 105 10.01 -7.98 6.91
C SER A 105 10.23 -6.84 7.91
N ASP A 106 9.51 -6.90 9.03
CA ASP A 106 9.45 -5.89 10.09
C ASP A 106 9.04 -4.48 9.64
N LYS A 107 8.65 -4.31 8.37
CA LYS A 107 8.29 -3.02 7.81
C LYS A 107 6.91 -2.57 8.30
N PRO A 108 6.78 -1.36 8.90
CA PRO A 108 5.50 -0.79 9.25
C PRO A 108 4.54 -0.83 8.07
N THR A 109 3.45 -1.57 8.18
CA THR A 109 2.50 -1.76 7.08
C THR A 109 1.09 -1.54 7.56
N ALA A 110 0.29 -0.82 6.77
CA ALA A 110 -1.13 -0.65 7.01
C ALA A 110 -1.91 -0.72 5.70
N TRP A 111 -3.23 -0.81 5.80
CA TRP A 111 -4.11 -0.72 4.63
C TRP A 111 -5.31 0.17 4.87
N ILE A 112 -5.85 0.72 3.78
CA ILE A 112 -7.16 1.35 3.73
C ILE A 112 -8.05 0.54 2.79
N ASN A 113 -9.19 0.09 3.30
CA ASN A 113 -10.22 -0.56 2.49
C ASN A 113 -11.13 0.50 1.87
N ALA A 114 -10.95 0.77 0.57
CA ALA A 114 -11.77 1.71 -0.20
C ALA A 114 -13.06 1.04 -0.70
N ALA A 115 -13.92 0.64 0.23
CA ALA A 115 -15.17 -0.04 -0.09
C ALA A 115 -16.29 0.32 0.88
N ALA A 116 -17.54 0.24 0.38
CA ALA A 116 -18.74 0.39 1.20
C ALA A 116 -18.76 -0.61 2.38
N PRO A 117 -19.45 -0.29 3.49
CA PRO A 117 -19.63 -1.21 4.61
C PRO A 117 -20.14 -2.58 4.14
N GLY A 118 -19.59 -3.66 4.70
CA GLY A 118 -19.95 -5.04 4.30
C GLY A 118 -19.29 -5.55 3.00
N ARG A 119 -18.32 -4.81 2.43
CA ARG A 119 -17.52 -5.24 1.28
C ARG A 119 -16.02 -5.24 1.57
N GLY A 120 -15.25 -6.06 0.84
CA GLY A 120 -13.79 -6.06 0.90
C GLY A 120 -13.19 -6.88 2.05
N GLN A 121 -13.99 -7.68 2.77
CA GLN A 121 -13.52 -8.51 3.89
C GLN A 121 -12.63 -9.65 3.43
N GLY A 122 -12.89 -10.22 2.25
CA GLY A 122 -12.12 -11.33 1.72
C GLY A 122 -10.75 -10.88 1.24
N ALA A 123 -10.66 -9.71 0.59
CA ALA A 123 -9.37 -9.10 0.26
C ALA A 123 -8.57 -8.73 1.52
N GLU A 124 -9.20 -8.14 2.54
CA GLU A 124 -8.52 -7.83 3.81
C GLU A 124 -8.02 -9.10 4.51
N ALA A 125 -8.85 -10.14 4.61
CA ALA A 125 -8.47 -11.40 5.25
C ALA A 125 -7.28 -12.04 4.52
N THR A 126 -7.32 -12.08 3.19
CA THR A 126 -6.21 -12.61 2.38
C THR A 126 -4.95 -11.76 2.54
N LEU A 127 -5.06 -10.43 2.51
CA LEU A 127 -3.93 -9.53 2.70
C LEU A 127 -3.27 -9.75 4.06
N ARG A 128 -4.05 -9.86 5.14
CA ARG A 128 -3.53 -10.15 6.49
C ARG A 128 -2.76 -11.46 6.52
N THR A 129 -3.28 -12.52 5.89
CA THR A 129 -2.56 -13.79 5.78
C THR A 129 -1.23 -13.62 5.07
N VAL A 130 -1.21 -12.97 3.91
CA VAL A 130 0.02 -12.78 3.11
C VAL A 130 1.04 -11.93 3.88
N LEU A 131 0.63 -10.82 4.49
CA LEU A 131 1.51 -9.97 5.28
C LEU A 131 2.10 -10.69 6.50
N GLY A 132 1.36 -11.64 7.08
CA GLY A 132 1.86 -12.52 8.13
C GLY A 132 2.99 -13.44 7.65
N TYR A 133 2.91 -13.95 6.41
CA TYR A 133 3.98 -14.75 5.80
C TYR A 133 5.19 -13.91 5.39
N THR A 134 5.00 -12.67 4.94
CA THR A 134 6.12 -11.77 4.58
C THR A 134 6.82 -11.17 5.80
N GLY A 135 6.26 -11.36 7.01
CA GLY A 135 6.79 -10.81 8.26
C GLY A 135 6.57 -9.30 8.40
N ALA A 136 5.58 -8.72 7.71
CA ALA A 136 5.33 -7.28 7.81
C ALA A 136 4.87 -6.89 9.22
N ALA A 137 5.35 -5.76 9.73
CA ALA A 137 4.90 -5.22 11.00
C ALA A 137 3.57 -4.46 10.82
N VAL A 138 2.45 -5.17 10.92
CA VAL A 138 1.11 -4.57 10.75
C VAL A 138 0.80 -3.58 11.87
N VAL A 139 0.68 -2.30 11.51
CA VAL A 139 0.30 -1.22 12.43
C VAL A 139 -1.21 -1.15 12.52
N ALA A 140 -1.82 -2.03 13.33
CA ALA A 140 -3.27 -2.18 13.41
C ALA A 140 -4.07 -0.87 13.63
N PRO A 141 -3.62 0.10 14.46
CA PRO A 141 -4.30 1.39 14.61
C PRO A 141 -4.30 2.27 13.35
N ALA A 142 -3.38 2.04 12.41
CA ALA A 142 -3.28 2.76 11.14
C ALA A 142 -4.15 2.13 10.03
N CYS A 143 -4.60 0.88 10.22
CA CYS A 143 -5.50 0.20 9.28
C CYS A 143 -6.92 0.72 9.41
N GLY A 144 -7.63 0.86 8.27
CA GLY A 144 -8.97 1.40 8.30
C GLY A 144 -9.79 1.15 7.03
N ARG A 145 -10.96 1.77 7.00
CA ARG A 145 -11.89 1.77 5.87
C ARG A 145 -12.28 3.20 5.55
N LEU A 146 -12.42 3.49 4.27
CA LEU A 146 -13.05 4.71 3.77
C LEU A 146 -14.13 4.31 2.76
N PRO A 147 -15.40 4.72 2.95
CA PRO A 147 -16.47 4.44 2.00
C PRO A 147 -16.37 5.40 0.80
N VAL A 148 -15.33 5.25 -0.01
CA VAL A 148 -15.06 6.11 -1.17
C VAL A 148 -15.86 5.62 -2.36
N GLY A 149 -16.74 6.50 -2.86
CA GLY A 149 -17.45 6.35 -4.12
C GLY A 149 -16.84 7.25 -5.21
N ARG A 150 -17.37 7.21 -6.42
CA ARG A 150 -16.97 8.15 -7.48
C ARG A 150 -17.52 9.56 -7.22
N ASP A 151 -18.68 9.62 -6.60
CA ASP A 151 -19.39 10.82 -6.15
C ASP A 151 -18.71 11.54 -4.98
N THR A 152 -17.79 10.87 -4.29
CA THR A 152 -16.99 11.47 -3.20
C THR A 152 -15.68 12.11 -3.67
N LEU A 153 -15.41 12.07 -4.98
CA LEU A 153 -14.18 12.61 -5.58
C LEU A 153 -14.43 13.99 -6.19
N ASP A 154 -13.44 14.88 -6.06
CA ASP A 154 -13.37 16.17 -6.74
C ASP A 154 -12.92 16.02 -8.21
N GLU A 155 -12.77 17.15 -8.90
CA GLU A 155 -12.40 17.21 -10.32
C GLU A 155 -10.99 16.64 -10.60
N ASP A 156 -10.10 16.64 -9.61
CA ASP A 156 -8.75 16.05 -9.68
C ASP A 156 -8.75 14.54 -9.36
N GLY A 157 -9.93 14.00 -9.04
CA GLY A 157 -10.14 12.62 -8.63
C GLY A 157 -9.60 12.34 -7.23
N LEU A 158 -9.51 13.34 -6.36
CA LEU A 158 -9.13 13.24 -4.96
C LEU A 158 -10.37 13.27 -4.06
N ILE A 159 -10.28 12.73 -2.85
CA ILE A 159 -11.40 12.72 -1.91
C ILE A 159 -11.63 14.14 -1.39
N ALA A 160 -12.82 14.72 -1.55
CA ALA A 160 -13.11 16.08 -1.04
C ALA A 160 -13.37 16.12 0.47
N ASP A 161 -13.86 15.01 1.04
CA ASP A 161 -14.28 14.92 2.44
C ASP A 161 -13.12 15.19 3.42
N PRO A 162 -13.25 16.21 4.30
CA PRO A 162 -12.18 16.60 5.21
C PRO A 162 -11.93 15.59 6.32
N ASP A 163 -12.91 14.77 6.69
CA ASP A 163 -12.78 13.77 7.75
C ASP A 163 -12.00 12.56 7.22
N MET A 164 -12.28 12.13 5.98
CA MET A 164 -11.50 11.11 5.29
C MET A 164 -10.04 11.55 5.09
N ARG A 165 -9.81 12.82 4.72
CA ARG A 165 -8.45 13.39 4.61
C ARG A 165 -7.70 13.37 5.94
N ARG A 166 -8.38 13.73 7.05
CA ARG A 166 -7.77 13.64 8.40
C ARG A 166 -7.46 12.21 8.79
N GLN A 167 -8.33 11.25 8.45
CA GLN A 167 -8.06 9.82 8.69
C GLN A 167 -6.82 9.35 7.92
N LEU A 168 -6.65 9.74 6.65
CA LEU A 168 -5.46 9.41 5.87
C LEU A 168 -4.19 10.04 6.46
N GLY A 169 -4.24 11.30 6.88
CA GLY A 169 -3.12 11.94 7.57
C GLY A 169 -2.74 11.21 8.86
N SER A 170 -3.73 10.77 9.65
CA SER A 170 -3.52 9.96 10.86
C SER A 170 -2.86 8.61 10.54
N THR A 171 -3.34 7.90 9.51
CA THR A 171 -2.73 6.64 9.05
C THR A 171 -1.25 6.83 8.69
N LEU A 172 -0.91 7.88 7.93
CA LEU A 172 0.48 8.17 7.56
C LEU A 172 1.34 8.51 8.77
N ALA A 173 0.82 9.33 9.69
CA ALA A 173 1.54 9.69 10.91
C ALA A 173 1.81 8.47 11.80
N LEU A 174 0.84 7.55 11.94
CA LEU A 174 1.00 6.31 12.70
C LEU A 174 2.03 5.37 12.07
N LEU A 175 2.05 5.26 10.74
CA LEU A 175 3.08 4.49 10.03
C LEU A 175 4.47 5.10 10.26
N ALA A 176 4.61 6.41 10.06
CA ALA A 176 5.87 7.14 10.21
C ALA A 176 6.45 7.12 11.64
N ALA A 177 5.57 7.11 12.64
CA ALA A 177 5.93 7.05 14.05
C ALA A 177 6.24 5.62 14.53
N HIS A 178 5.84 4.58 13.78
CA HIS A 178 6.14 3.22 14.17
C HIS A 178 7.64 2.99 14.18
N ARG A 179 8.12 2.38 15.26
CA ARG A 179 9.50 1.91 15.38
C ARG A 179 9.42 0.41 15.56
N PRO A 180 10.15 -0.40 14.77
CA PRO A 180 10.19 -1.82 15.00
C PRO A 180 10.63 -2.08 16.45
N ALA A 181 10.02 -3.06 17.11
CA ALA A 181 10.43 -3.45 18.44
C ALA A 181 11.91 -3.85 18.38
N GLN A 182 12.77 -3.17 19.13
CA GLN A 182 14.16 -3.57 19.26
C GLN A 182 14.17 -4.93 19.98
N GLY A 183 14.55 -5.97 19.24
CA GLY A 183 14.81 -7.31 19.78
C GLY A 183 16.06 -7.33 20.65
#